data_AF-A0A6L5GEV5-F1
#
_entry.id   AF-A0A6L5GEV5-F1
#
_cell.length_a   1.000
_cell.length_b   1.000
_cell.length_c   1.000
_cell.angle_alpha   90.00
_cell.angle_beta   90.00
_cell.angle_gamma   90.00
#
_symmetry.space_group_name_H-M   'P 1'
#
loop_
_entity.id
_entity.type
_entity.pdbx_description
1 polymer ?
#
loop_
_entity_poly.entity_id
_entity_poly.type
_entity_poly.pdbx_seq_one_letter_code
_entity_poly.pdbx_strand_id
1 'polypeptide(L)'
;MTYILVALTTASAAAGLWIPGLYRDAPAAEAVFRGYDLVSLVIVSPGLLVAALLARRGSMRAQLSWAGLLAYCVYGYAFYVFGTAFNDVFLIHVAVFTLSIATLVLLLANLDVAGIAARFRERTPVRTVSVLLILLAVPIGVFWVFFSLRMAVTGEPPADTLLVQSQAQLHLAYALDLALLVAPYVLVAVLLWRRAAWGFVGATVLLVSGLVHQLSYIAALWFQAQAEVPGATAFDPQEPIVFAVFLVALVLLLANLSGRAGGARAHGRPADTR
;
A
#
# COMPACT_ATOMS: atom_id res chain seq x y z
N MET A 1 3.64 17.24 11.00
CA MET A 1 3.84 15.78 11.02
C MET A 1 4.37 15.27 9.69
N THR A 2 3.70 15.52 8.55
CA THR A 2 4.13 14.97 7.25
C THR A 2 5.54 15.35 6.81
N TYR A 3 5.98 16.60 7.00
CA TYR A 3 7.35 16.99 6.63
C TYR A 3 8.42 16.26 7.46
N ILE A 4 8.16 16.06 8.75
CA ILE A 4 9.03 15.26 9.63
C ILE A 4 9.02 13.81 9.15
N LEU A 5 7.84 13.25 8.85
CA LEU A 5 7.72 11.91 8.30
C LEU A 5 8.51 11.73 7.00
N VAL A 6 8.42 12.68 6.06
CA VAL A 6 9.20 12.67 4.81
C VAL A 6 10.69 12.70 5.10
N ALA A 7 11.16 13.59 5.99
CA ALA A 7 12.56 13.68 6.35
C ALA A 7 13.08 12.36 6.96
N LEU A 8 12.32 11.76 7.87
CA LEU A 8 12.69 10.50 8.52
C LEU A 8 12.64 9.32 7.54
N THR A 9 11.63 9.25 6.66
CA THR A 9 11.51 8.20 5.63
C THR A 9 12.69 8.27 4.66
N THR A 10 13.05 9.48 4.23
CA THR A 10 14.23 9.72 3.38
C THR A 10 15.53 9.34 4.10
N ALA A 11 15.70 9.74 5.36
CA ALA A 11 16.89 9.41 6.14
C ALA A 11 17.03 7.90 6.36
N SER A 12 15.93 7.22 6.70
CA SER A 12 15.88 5.77 6.87
C SER A 12 16.27 5.04 5.59
N ALA A 13 15.62 5.38 4.48
CA ALA A 13 15.88 4.75 3.19
C ALA A 13 17.30 5.04 2.68
N ALA A 14 17.80 6.26 2.87
CA ALA A 14 19.18 6.60 2.53
C ALA A 14 20.17 5.79 3.38
N ALA A 15 19.93 5.66 4.68
CA ALA A 15 20.77 4.84 5.54
C ALA A 15 20.81 3.37 5.06
N GLY A 16 19.65 2.78 4.77
CA GLY A 16 19.57 1.39 4.30
C GLY A 16 20.29 1.12 2.97
N LEU A 17 20.28 2.08 2.05
CA LEU A 17 20.98 1.94 0.77
C LEU A 17 22.50 2.14 0.88
N TRP A 18 22.96 3.06 1.70
CA TRP A 18 24.35 3.54 1.68
C TRP A 18 25.20 3.18 2.88
N ILE A 19 24.63 2.76 4.02
CA ILE A 19 25.39 2.32 5.19
C ILE A 19 25.60 0.80 5.11
N PRO A 20 26.83 0.32 4.84
CA PRO A 20 27.09 -1.11 4.78
C PRO A 20 26.87 -1.78 6.15
N GLY A 21 26.26 -2.96 6.16
CA GLY A 21 26.02 -3.72 7.40
C GLY A 21 24.97 -3.11 8.33
N LEU A 22 24.15 -2.17 7.84
CA LEU A 22 23.02 -1.63 8.61
C LEU A 22 22.00 -2.72 8.93
N TYR A 23 21.58 -3.46 7.89
CA TYR A 23 20.78 -4.67 8.07
C TYR A 23 21.71 -5.82 8.46
N ARG A 24 21.48 -6.37 9.65
CA ARG A 24 22.24 -7.51 10.19
C ARG A 24 21.52 -8.84 9.98
N ASP A 25 20.47 -8.81 9.16
CA ASP A 25 19.64 -9.92 8.78
C ASP A 25 20.36 -10.86 7.80
N ALA A 26 19.74 -12.00 7.48
CA ALA A 26 20.26 -12.88 6.43
C ALA A 26 20.36 -12.12 5.08
N PRO A 27 21.32 -12.44 4.20
CA PRO A 27 21.56 -11.70 2.95
C PRO A 27 20.30 -11.53 2.08
N ALA A 28 19.45 -12.57 2.06
CA ALA A 28 18.17 -12.56 1.38
C ALA A 28 17.20 -11.47 1.89
N ALA A 29 17.14 -11.28 3.20
CA ALA A 29 16.27 -10.29 3.83
C ALA A 29 16.86 -8.88 3.71
N GLU A 30 18.18 -8.74 3.90
CA GLU A 30 18.89 -7.48 3.67
C GLU A 30 18.61 -6.95 2.26
N ALA A 31 18.71 -7.80 1.24
CA ALA A 31 18.43 -7.42 -0.15
C ALA A 31 17.00 -6.93 -0.35
N VAL A 32 16.01 -7.54 0.33
CA VAL A 32 14.61 -7.09 0.28
C VAL A 32 14.45 -5.70 0.89
N PHE A 33 15.02 -5.47 2.07
CA PHE A 33 14.95 -4.16 2.73
C PHE A 33 15.60 -3.06 1.90
N ARG A 34 16.76 -3.32 1.29
CA ARG A 34 17.40 -2.38 0.36
C ARG A 34 16.52 -2.07 -0.86
N GLY A 35 15.80 -3.06 -1.39
CA GLY A 35 14.81 -2.85 -2.44
C GLY A 35 13.65 -1.94 -2.00
N TYR A 36 13.15 -2.15 -0.78
CA TYR A 36 12.10 -1.31 -0.18
C TYR A 36 12.59 0.11 0.11
N ASP A 37 13.86 0.27 0.49
CA ASP A 37 14.47 1.58 0.70
C ASP A 37 14.58 2.36 -0.60
N LEU A 38 14.97 1.71 -1.71
CA LEU A 38 15.03 2.36 -3.02
C LEU A 38 13.67 2.95 -3.40
N VAL A 39 12.59 2.17 -3.27
CA VAL A 39 11.23 2.65 -3.57
C VAL A 39 10.79 3.70 -2.56
N SER A 40 11.14 3.55 -1.29
CA SER A 40 10.83 4.54 -0.27
C SER A 40 11.48 5.89 -0.55
N LEU A 41 12.73 5.88 -1.02
CA LEU A 41 13.48 7.09 -1.34
C LEU A 41 12.99 7.77 -2.63
N VAL A 42 12.79 6.98 -3.70
CA VAL A 42 12.53 7.51 -5.05
C VAL A 42 11.04 7.77 -5.31
N ILE A 43 10.14 7.04 -4.63
CA ILE A 43 8.69 7.11 -4.89
C ILE A 43 7.95 7.64 -3.66
N VAL A 44 8.17 7.03 -2.49
CA VAL A 44 7.31 7.28 -1.31
C VAL A 44 7.58 8.64 -0.70
N SER A 45 8.84 8.96 -0.38
CA SER A 45 9.24 10.26 0.17
C SER A 45 8.82 11.45 -0.71
N PRO A 46 9.17 11.50 -2.01
CA PRO A 46 8.72 12.59 -2.87
C PRO A 46 7.20 12.56 -3.08
N GLY A 47 6.59 11.38 -3.19
CA GLY A 47 5.15 11.20 -3.31
C GLY A 47 4.39 11.77 -2.11
N LEU A 48 4.84 11.49 -0.88
CA LEU A 48 4.27 11.99 0.36
C LEU A 48 4.35 13.52 0.41
N LEU A 49 5.49 14.09 0.05
CA LEU A 49 5.68 15.54 0.01
C LEU A 49 4.73 16.20 -1.01
N VAL A 50 4.73 15.72 -2.25
CA VAL A 50 3.90 16.28 -3.33
C VAL A 50 2.41 16.10 -3.02
N ALA A 51 2.00 14.91 -2.58
CA ALA A 51 0.61 14.62 -2.25
C ALA A 51 0.12 15.49 -1.09
N ALA A 52 0.93 15.68 -0.04
CA ALA A 52 0.58 16.57 1.06
C ALA A 52 0.47 18.04 0.62
N LEU A 53 1.40 18.54 -0.21
CA LEU A 53 1.36 19.91 -0.72
C LEU A 53 0.12 20.15 -1.60
N LEU A 54 -0.21 19.21 -2.49
CA LEU A 54 -1.40 19.30 -3.35
C LEU A 54 -2.70 19.09 -2.57
N ALA A 55 -2.70 18.25 -1.54
CA ALA A 55 -3.85 18.06 -0.64
C ALA A 55 -4.19 19.35 0.11
N ARG A 56 -3.17 20.11 0.55
CA ARG A 56 -3.36 21.45 1.14
C ARG A 56 -3.94 22.47 0.18
N ARG A 57 -3.79 22.26 -1.13
CA ARG A 57 -4.42 23.07 -2.19
C ARG A 57 -5.84 22.58 -2.56
N GLY A 58 -6.42 21.66 -1.79
CA GLY A 58 -7.76 21.12 -2.01
C GLY A 58 -7.85 20.00 -3.05
N SER A 59 -6.72 19.43 -3.49
CA SER A 59 -6.74 18.29 -4.42
C SER A 59 -7.16 17.01 -3.71
N MET A 60 -8.39 16.57 -3.98
CA MET A 60 -8.96 15.33 -3.46
C MET A 60 -8.18 14.08 -3.92
N ARG A 61 -7.69 14.05 -5.17
CA ARG A 61 -6.81 12.97 -5.63
C ARG A 61 -5.55 12.90 -4.79
N ALA A 62 -4.95 14.05 -4.49
CA ALA A 62 -3.76 14.12 -3.66
C ALA A 62 -4.04 13.71 -2.21
N GLN A 63 -5.21 14.04 -1.65
CA GLN A 63 -5.61 13.56 -0.32
C GLN A 63 -5.70 12.02 -0.27
N LEU A 64 -6.33 11.40 -1.27
CA LEU A 64 -6.44 9.93 -1.35
C LEU A 64 -5.08 9.27 -1.59
N SER A 65 -4.24 9.83 -2.47
CA SER A 65 -2.88 9.35 -2.68
C SER A 65 -2.01 9.51 -1.43
N TRP A 66 -2.16 10.61 -0.70
CA TRP A 66 -1.45 10.84 0.55
C TRP A 66 -1.83 9.79 1.60
N ALA A 67 -3.12 9.52 1.79
CA ALA A 67 -3.59 8.43 2.67
C ALA A 67 -3.06 7.05 2.22
N GLY A 68 -3.04 6.76 0.91
CA GLY A 68 -2.49 5.50 0.39
C GLY A 68 -0.99 5.34 0.64
N LEU A 69 -0.20 6.40 0.49
CA LEU A 69 1.23 6.39 0.80
C LEU A 69 1.50 6.26 2.30
N LEU A 70 0.67 6.88 3.14
CA LEU A 70 0.74 6.68 4.59
C LEU A 70 0.42 5.22 4.97
N ALA A 71 -0.61 4.62 4.35
CA ALA A 71 -0.93 3.20 4.55
C ALA A 71 0.22 2.28 4.10
N TYR A 72 0.89 2.62 2.99
CA TYR A 72 2.14 1.95 2.59
C TYR A 72 3.21 2.06 3.68
N CYS A 73 3.46 3.26 4.22
CA CYS A 73 4.44 3.42 5.29
C CYS A 73 4.09 2.62 6.55
N VAL A 74 2.81 2.55 6.94
CA VAL A 74 2.38 1.72 8.08
C VAL A 74 2.73 0.25 7.86
N TYR A 75 2.34 -0.31 6.72
CA TYR A 75 2.62 -1.72 6.42
C TYR A 75 4.12 -1.98 6.24
N GLY A 76 4.79 -1.19 5.41
CA GLY A 76 6.22 -1.36 5.11
C GLY A 76 7.07 -1.22 6.37
N TYR A 77 6.91 -0.15 7.15
CA TYR A 77 7.68 0.06 8.37
C TYR A 77 7.33 -0.91 9.51
N ALA A 78 6.21 -1.63 9.45
CA ALA A 78 5.97 -2.74 10.36
C ALA A 78 7.03 -3.85 10.21
N PHE A 79 7.47 -4.15 8.98
CA PHE A 79 8.57 -5.09 8.77
C PHE A 79 9.90 -4.59 9.34
N TYR A 80 10.20 -3.30 9.22
CA TYR A 80 11.40 -2.74 9.81
C TYR A 80 11.37 -2.76 11.34
N VAL A 81 10.21 -2.48 11.95
CA VAL A 81 10.08 -2.45 13.42
C VAL A 81 10.01 -3.84 14.04
N PHE A 82 9.32 -4.79 13.40
CA PHE A 82 9.03 -6.10 14.00
C PHE A 82 9.79 -7.27 13.35
N GLY A 83 10.36 -7.06 12.16
CA GLY A 83 10.91 -8.13 11.31
C GLY A 83 12.39 -8.01 10.98
N THR A 84 13.04 -6.89 11.31
CA THR A 84 14.50 -6.74 11.16
C THR A 84 15.22 -7.07 12.45
N ALA A 85 16.45 -7.56 12.32
CA ALA A 85 17.41 -7.56 13.42
C ALA A 85 17.69 -6.13 13.90
N PHE A 86 18.07 -6.00 15.18
CA PHE A 86 18.35 -4.69 15.77
C PHE A 86 19.46 -3.97 15.00
N ASN A 87 19.16 -2.74 14.58
CA ASN A 87 20.03 -1.90 13.76
C ASN A 87 20.10 -0.47 14.31
N ASP A 88 21.14 0.26 13.89
CA ASP A 88 21.49 1.56 14.48
C ASP A 88 20.44 2.65 14.18
N VAL A 89 19.58 2.46 13.18
CA VAL A 89 18.49 3.39 12.82
C VAL A 89 17.11 2.91 13.30
N PHE A 90 17.03 1.91 14.18
CA PHE A 90 15.78 1.36 14.70
C PHE A 90 14.80 2.43 15.23
N LEU A 91 15.30 3.44 15.95
CA LEU A 91 14.45 4.53 16.46
C LEU A 91 13.82 5.37 15.33
N ILE A 92 14.50 5.51 14.19
CA ILE A 92 13.94 6.16 13.00
C ILE A 92 12.81 5.31 12.43
N HIS A 93 12.99 3.98 12.33
CA HIS A 93 11.92 3.07 11.87
C HIS A 93 10.66 3.19 12.75
N VAL A 94 10.83 3.18 14.07
CA VAL A 94 9.72 3.32 15.04
C VAL A 94 9.04 4.68 14.90
N ALA A 95 9.81 5.76 14.73
CA ALA A 95 9.26 7.10 14.53
C ALA A 95 8.47 7.21 13.24
N VAL A 96 8.98 6.67 12.13
CA VAL A 96 8.26 6.65 10.83
C VAL A 96 6.98 5.85 10.93
N PHE A 97 7.02 4.65 11.51
CA PHE A 97 5.84 3.81 11.72
C PHE A 97 4.77 4.54 12.54
N THR A 98 5.15 5.08 13.70
CA THR A 98 4.22 5.76 14.62
C THR A 98 3.64 7.03 14.01
N LEU A 99 4.47 7.86 13.37
CA LEU A 99 4.00 9.07 12.69
C LEU A 99 3.11 8.74 11.49
N SER A 100 3.35 7.64 10.78
CA SER A 100 2.50 7.20 9.67
C SER A 100 1.11 6.82 10.15
N ILE A 101 1.01 6.05 11.24
CA ILE A 101 -0.28 5.70 11.86
C ILE A 101 -0.99 6.96 12.33
N ALA A 102 -0.32 7.80 13.14
CA ALA A 102 -0.94 8.99 13.70
C ALA A 102 -1.41 9.96 12.60
N THR A 103 -0.60 10.17 11.57
CA THR A 103 -0.95 11.04 10.43
C THR A 103 -2.08 10.43 9.61
N LEU A 104 -2.09 9.12 9.37
CA LEU A 104 -3.16 8.44 8.65
C LEU A 104 -4.49 8.54 9.40
N VAL A 105 -4.51 8.26 10.70
CA VAL A 105 -5.71 8.35 11.54
C VAL A 105 -6.25 9.77 11.53
N LEU A 106 -5.41 10.78 11.75
CA LEU A 106 -5.83 12.18 11.73
C LEU A 106 -6.35 12.60 10.34
N LEU A 107 -5.71 12.14 9.27
CA LEU A 107 -6.16 12.42 7.91
C LEU A 107 -7.53 11.80 7.63
N LEU A 108 -7.72 10.51 7.95
CA LEU A 108 -8.98 9.78 7.77
C LEU A 108 -10.11 10.34 8.65
N ALA A 109 -9.81 10.78 9.87
CA ALA A 109 -10.79 11.37 10.78
C ALA A 109 -11.32 12.73 10.30
N ASN A 110 -10.52 13.48 9.53
CA ASN A 110 -10.88 14.80 9.00
C ASN A 110 -11.30 14.75 7.51
N LEU A 111 -11.37 13.57 6.92
CA LEU A 111 -11.74 13.40 5.52
C LEU A 111 -13.26 13.54 5.34
N ASP A 112 -13.70 14.38 4.41
CA ASP A 112 -15.09 14.44 3.97
C ASP A 112 -15.42 13.24 3.06
N VAL A 113 -15.57 12.07 3.67
CA VAL A 113 -15.77 10.80 2.97
C VAL A 113 -17.03 10.83 2.11
N ALA A 114 -18.12 11.43 2.61
CA ALA A 114 -19.39 11.55 1.89
C ALA A 114 -19.24 12.49 0.68
N GLY A 115 -18.62 13.65 0.86
CA GLY A 115 -18.35 14.59 -0.22
C GLY A 115 -17.45 14.01 -1.29
N ILE A 116 -16.41 13.24 -0.91
CA ILE A 116 -15.52 12.56 -1.85
C ILE A 116 -16.29 11.50 -2.65
N ALA A 117 -17.07 10.65 -1.97
CA ALA A 117 -17.88 9.63 -2.62
C ALA A 117 -18.86 10.24 -3.63
N ALA A 118 -19.47 11.38 -3.30
CA ALA A 118 -20.39 12.11 -4.19
C ALA A 118 -19.70 12.67 -5.45
N ARG A 119 -18.36 12.77 -5.49
CA ARG A 119 -17.60 13.18 -6.69
C ARG A 119 -17.27 12.03 -7.64
N PHE A 120 -17.53 10.78 -7.26
CA PHE A 120 -17.43 9.67 -8.19
C PHE A 120 -18.67 9.64 -9.08
N ARG A 121 -18.45 9.45 -10.38
CA ARG A 121 -19.55 9.37 -11.36
C ARG A 121 -20.46 8.16 -11.05
N GLU A 122 -21.75 8.27 -11.36
CA GLU A 122 -22.68 7.14 -11.22
C GLU A 122 -22.24 5.92 -12.05
N ARG A 123 -21.64 6.16 -13.21
CA ARG A 123 -21.08 5.13 -14.10
C ARG A 123 -19.72 4.56 -13.67
N THR A 124 -19.22 4.90 -12.48
CA THR A 124 -17.99 4.29 -11.95
C THR A 124 -18.14 2.76 -11.93
N PRO A 125 -17.19 2.00 -12.48
CA PRO A 125 -17.28 0.54 -12.59
C PRO A 125 -16.98 -0.15 -11.25
N VAL A 126 -17.79 0.14 -10.24
CA VAL A 126 -17.59 -0.31 -8.85
C VAL A 126 -17.51 -1.82 -8.73
N ARG A 127 -18.31 -2.56 -9.52
CA ARG A 127 -18.29 -4.03 -9.52
C ARG A 127 -16.97 -4.57 -10.04
N THR A 128 -16.49 -4.06 -11.18
CA THR A 128 -15.20 -4.46 -11.75
C THR A 128 -14.06 -4.22 -10.77
N VAL A 129 -13.97 -3.01 -10.20
CA VAL A 129 -12.92 -2.68 -9.23
C VAL A 129 -13.01 -3.56 -7.98
N SER A 130 -14.22 -3.86 -7.51
CA SER A 130 -14.42 -4.76 -6.38
C SER A 130 -13.97 -6.19 -6.69
N VAL A 131 -14.26 -6.72 -7.88
CA VAL A 131 -13.73 -8.03 -8.32
C VAL A 131 -12.22 -8.02 -8.36
N LEU A 132 -11.59 -6.97 -8.90
CA LEU A 132 -10.14 -6.86 -8.95
C LEU A 132 -9.51 -6.83 -7.54
N LEU A 133 -10.12 -6.12 -6.59
CA LEU A 133 -9.68 -6.14 -5.18
C LEU A 133 -9.80 -7.53 -4.54
N ILE A 134 -10.88 -8.26 -4.81
CA ILE A 134 -11.04 -9.65 -4.34
C ILE A 134 -10.01 -10.57 -5.01
N LEU A 135 -9.73 -10.38 -6.29
CA LEU A 135 -8.72 -11.14 -7.02
C LEU A 135 -7.31 -10.90 -6.46
N LEU A 136 -7.01 -9.70 -5.96
CA LEU A 136 -5.75 -9.39 -5.28
C LEU A 136 -5.69 -10.01 -3.87
N ALA A 137 -6.81 -10.08 -3.17
CA ALA A 137 -6.87 -10.54 -1.77
C ALA A 137 -6.92 -12.07 -1.62
N VAL A 138 -7.77 -12.73 -2.40
CA VAL A 138 -8.12 -14.14 -2.18
C VAL A 138 -6.94 -15.10 -2.40
N PRO A 139 -6.12 -14.98 -3.47
CA PRO A 139 -4.99 -15.89 -3.68
C PRO A 139 -4.01 -15.85 -2.50
N ILE A 140 -3.60 -14.66 -2.08
CA ILE A 140 -2.69 -14.44 -0.95
C ILE A 140 -3.33 -14.95 0.35
N GLY A 141 -4.61 -14.63 0.59
CA GLY A 141 -5.33 -15.07 1.77
C GLY A 141 -5.46 -16.59 1.87
N VAL A 142 -5.83 -17.26 0.77
CA VAL A 142 -5.92 -18.72 0.72
C VAL A 142 -4.56 -19.35 0.94
N PHE A 143 -3.50 -18.81 0.33
CA PHE A 143 -2.14 -19.31 0.46
C PHE A 143 -1.67 -19.25 1.92
N TRP A 144 -1.79 -18.09 2.59
CA TRP A 144 -1.37 -17.93 3.99
C TRP A 144 -2.24 -18.68 4.99
N VAL A 145 -3.55 -18.74 4.77
CA VAL A 145 -4.45 -19.56 5.61
C VAL A 145 -4.12 -21.04 5.47
N PHE A 146 -3.85 -21.52 4.25
CA PHE A 146 -3.49 -22.92 4.02
C PHE A 146 -2.23 -23.32 4.81
N PHE A 147 -1.14 -22.54 4.72
CA PHE A 147 0.08 -22.86 5.46
C PHE A 147 -0.09 -22.75 6.97
N SER A 148 -0.87 -21.77 7.45
CA SER A 148 -1.17 -21.61 8.87
C SER A 148 -1.95 -22.82 9.41
N LEU A 149 -2.96 -23.29 8.66
CA LEU A 149 -3.73 -24.48 9.02
C LEU A 149 -2.89 -25.76 8.93
N ARG A 150 -2.05 -25.89 7.90
CA ARG A 150 -1.11 -27.03 7.78
C ARG A 150 -0.22 -27.11 9.01
N MET A 151 0.41 -26.02 9.42
CA MET A 151 1.24 -25.98 10.62
C MET A 151 0.45 -26.37 11.88
N ALA A 152 -0.77 -25.83 12.04
CA ALA A 152 -1.60 -26.15 13.21
C ALA A 152 -2.01 -27.63 13.29
N VAL A 153 -2.19 -28.30 12.14
CA VAL A 153 -2.59 -29.71 12.09
C VAL A 153 -1.40 -30.67 12.14
N THR A 154 -0.30 -30.33 11.44
CA THR A 154 0.86 -31.22 11.26
C THR A 154 1.99 -30.96 12.25
N GLY A 155 2.03 -29.78 12.86
CA GLY A 155 3.18 -29.31 13.65
C GLY A 155 4.40 -28.94 12.80
N GLU A 156 4.34 -29.07 11.47
CA GLU A 156 5.46 -28.80 10.57
C GLU A 156 5.36 -27.40 9.95
N PRO A 157 6.40 -26.55 10.09
CA PRO A 157 6.48 -25.31 9.34
C PRO A 157 6.58 -25.56 7.82
N PRO A 158 6.28 -24.55 6.98
CA PRO A 158 6.63 -24.60 5.57
C PRO A 158 8.13 -24.89 5.42
N ALA A 159 8.50 -25.78 4.49
CA ALA A 159 9.90 -26.16 4.30
C ALA A 159 10.78 -24.93 4.03
N ASP A 160 11.92 -24.82 4.72
CA ASP A 160 12.88 -23.70 4.59
C ASP A 160 13.39 -23.51 3.14
N THR A 161 13.32 -24.55 2.31
CA THR A 161 13.75 -24.52 0.90
C THR A 161 12.76 -23.86 -0.05
N LEU A 162 11.49 -23.70 0.34
CA LEU A 162 10.48 -23.07 -0.52
C LEU A 162 10.51 -21.55 -0.45
N LEU A 163 11.10 -20.98 0.60
CA LEU A 163 10.97 -19.58 0.94
C LEU A 163 12.32 -19.05 1.39
N VAL A 164 12.87 -18.13 0.61
CA VAL A 164 14.19 -17.48 0.74
C VAL A 164 14.35 -16.68 2.06
N GLN A 165 13.38 -16.74 2.97
CA GLN A 165 13.22 -15.93 4.18
C GLN A 165 13.19 -16.82 5.43
N SER A 166 13.56 -16.26 6.59
CA SER A 166 13.47 -17.00 7.86
C SER A 166 12.02 -17.24 8.30
N GLN A 167 11.79 -18.28 9.11
CA GLN A 167 10.46 -18.60 9.67
C GLN A 167 9.82 -17.43 10.44
N ALA A 168 10.63 -16.64 11.16
CA ALA A 168 10.13 -15.47 11.89
C ALA A 168 9.63 -14.37 10.94
N GLN A 169 10.36 -14.12 9.84
CA GLN A 169 9.96 -13.15 8.82
C GLN A 169 8.71 -13.61 8.06
N LEU A 170 8.61 -14.91 7.79
CA LEU A 170 7.42 -15.50 7.18
C LEU A 170 6.19 -15.35 8.06
N HIS A 171 6.29 -15.69 9.35
CA HIS A 171 5.17 -15.50 10.28
C HIS A 171 4.73 -14.03 10.31
N LEU A 172 5.67 -13.08 10.39
CA LEU A 172 5.32 -11.67 10.34
C LEU A 172 4.62 -11.28 9.04
N ALA A 173 5.12 -11.76 7.89
CA ALA A 173 4.47 -11.52 6.59
C ALA A 173 3.04 -12.05 6.57
N TYR A 174 2.81 -13.27 7.06
CA TYR A 174 1.47 -13.89 7.09
C TYR A 174 0.51 -13.04 7.94
N ALA A 175 0.97 -12.62 9.12
CA ALA A 175 0.19 -11.82 10.04
C ALA A 175 -0.18 -10.47 9.43
N LEU A 176 0.79 -9.76 8.83
CA LEU A 176 0.56 -8.46 8.21
C LEU A 176 -0.33 -8.57 6.97
N ASP A 177 -0.13 -9.57 6.12
CA ASP A 177 -0.92 -9.75 4.91
C ASP A 177 -2.38 -10.06 5.23
N LEU A 178 -2.63 -11.01 6.14
CA LEU A 178 -3.99 -11.38 6.53
C LEU A 178 -4.71 -10.22 7.22
N ALA A 179 -4.03 -9.51 8.12
CA ALA A 179 -4.64 -8.44 8.93
C ALA A 179 -4.77 -7.10 8.18
N LEU A 180 -3.79 -6.72 7.37
CA LEU A 180 -3.67 -5.37 6.79
C LEU A 180 -3.87 -5.33 5.28
N LEU A 181 -3.76 -6.46 4.56
CA LEU A 181 -4.05 -6.50 3.12
C LEU A 181 -5.35 -7.25 2.83
N VAL A 182 -5.41 -8.55 3.12
CA VAL A 182 -6.51 -9.43 2.73
C VAL A 182 -7.83 -8.98 3.34
N ALA A 183 -7.90 -8.86 4.67
CA ALA A 183 -9.15 -8.46 5.33
C ALA A 183 -9.61 -7.05 4.91
N PRO A 184 -8.74 -6.01 4.87
CA PRO A 184 -9.12 -4.68 4.38
C PRO A 184 -9.54 -4.67 2.90
N TYR A 185 -8.84 -5.38 1.99
CA TYR A 185 -9.22 -5.46 0.58
C TYR A 185 -10.62 -6.06 0.40
N VAL A 186 -10.92 -7.16 1.10
CA VAL A 186 -12.26 -7.77 1.08
C VAL A 186 -13.30 -6.79 1.62
N LEU A 187 -13.03 -6.14 2.75
CA LEU A 187 -13.94 -5.17 3.35
C LEU A 187 -14.25 -4.01 2.40
N VAL A 188 -13.23 -3.36 1.84
CA VAL A 188 -13.45 -2.23 0.93
C VAL A 188 -14.06 -2.66 -0.40
N ALA A 189 -13.79 -3.88 -0.87
CA ALA A 189 -14.46 -4.44 -2.05
C ALA A 189 -15.96 -4.62 -1.81
N VAL A 190 -16.36 -5.17 -0.66
CA VAL A 190 -17.78 -5.31 -0.30
C VAL A 190 -18.45 -3.94 -0.14
N LEU A 191 -17.79 -2.98 0.53
CA LEU A 191 -18.30 -1.63 0.69
C LEU A 191 -18.43 -0.89 -0.64
N LEU A 192 -17.44 -1.03 -1.53
CA LEU A 192 -17.45 -0.43 -2.87
C LEU A 192 -18.53 -1.05 -3.75
N TRP A 193 -18.72 -2.38 -3.69
CA TRP A 193 -19.80 -3.07 -4.38
C TRP A 193 -21.17 -2.53 -3.98
N ARG A 194 -21.34 -2.22 -2.69
CA ARG A 194 -22.54 -1.60 -2.12
C ARG A 194 -22.61 -0.08 -2.34
N ARG A 195 -21.61 0.51 -3.01
CA ARG A 195 -21.46 1.97 -3.21
C ARG A 195 -21.47 2.79 -1.91
N ALA A 196 -21.02 2.20 -0.80
CA ALA A 196 -20.85 2.94 0.44
C ALA A 196 -19.71 3.95 0.30
N ALA A 197 -19.81 5.10 0.98
CA ALA A 197 -18.85 6.19 0.84
C ALA A 197 -17.40 5.76 1.18
N TRP A 198 -17.25 4.99 2.26
CA TRP A 198 -15.98 4.38 2.66
C TRP A 198 -15.45 3.35 1.65
N GLY A 199 -16.31 2.75 0.83
CA GLY A 199 -15.87 1.85 -0.24
C GLY A 199 -15.02 2.56 -1.29
N PHE A 200 -15.42 3.77 -1.71
CA PHE A 200 -14.64 4.56 -2.68
C PHE A 200 -13.31 5.07 -2.12
N VAL A 201 -13.34 5.63 -0.90
CA VAL A 201 -12.15 6.14 -0.23
C VAL A 201 -11.19 4.99 0.08
N GLY A 202 -11.67 3.96 0.77
CA GLY A 202 -10.88 2.80 1.17
C GLY A 202 -10.26 2.07 -0.02
N ALA A 203 -11.04 1.80 -1.08
CA ALA A 203 -10.51 1.17 -2.29
C ALA A 203 -9.41 2.01 -2.94
N THR A 204 -9.59 3.34 -3.05
CA THR A 204 -8.56 4.20 -3.66
C THR A 204 -7.28 4.22 -2.82
N VAL A 205 -7.41 4.35 -1.50
CA VAL A 205 -6.28 4.35 -0.56
C VAL A 205 -5.50 3.04 -0.65
N LEU A 206 -6.21 1.91 -0.59
CA LEU A 206 -5.63 0.57 -0.60
C LEU A 206 -5.03 0.18 -1.95
N LEU A 207 -5.60 0.65 -3.07
CA LEU A 207 -5.02 0.47 -4.40
C LEU A 207 -3.76 1.32 -4.61
N VAL A 208 -3.71 2.55 -4.10
CA VAL A 208 -2.48 3.36 -4.12
C VAL A 208 -1.40 2.67 -3.28
N SER A 209 -1.74 2.26 -2.05
CA SER A 209 -0.82 1.56 -1.16
C SER A 209 -0.30 0.27 -1.79
N GLY A 210 -1.19 -0.59 -2.30
CA GLY A 210 -0.85 -1.86 -2.93
C GLY A 210 0.00 -1.71 -4.19
N LEU A 211 -0.26 -0.70 -5.02
CA LEU A 211 0.57 -0.41 -6.19
C LEU A 211 2.02 -0.08 -5.80
N VAL A 212 2.21 0.66 -4.70
CA VAL A 212 3.56 0.98 -4.21
C VAL A 212 4.22 -0.23 -3.56
N HIS A 213 3.48 -1.06 -2.81
CA HIS A 213 3.99 -2.34 -2.31
C HIS A 213 4.46 -3.24 -3.46
N GLN A 214 3.69 -3.31 -4.54
CA GLN A 214 4.03 -4.10 -5.71
C GLN A 214 5.34 -3.61 -6.36
N LEU A 215 5.56 -2.30 -6.43
CA LEU A 215 6.84 -1.73 -6.89
C LEU A 215 7.99 -2.08 -5.94
N SER A 216 7.77 -2.00 -4.63
CA SER A 216 8.77 -2.39 -3.62
C SER A 216 9.13 -3.86 -3.71
N TYR A 217 8.15 -4.74 -3.96
CA TYR A 217 8.39 -6.16 -4.17
C TYR A 217 9.20 -6.44 -5.43
N ILE A 218 8.86 -5.82 -6.56
CA ILE A 218 9.63 -5.94 -7.81
C ILE A 218 11.07 -5.42 -7.61
N ALA A 219 11.26 -4.30 -6.90
CA ALA A 219 12.59 -3.81 -6.56
C ALA A 219 13.36 -4.81 -5.68
N ALA A 220 12.70 -5.41 -4.68
CA ALA A 220 13.29 -6.43 -3.82
C ALA A 220 13.76 -7.66 -4.60
N LEU A 221 13.00 -8.17 -5.57
CA LEU A 221 13.43 -9.26 -6.45
C LEU A 221 14.71 -8.92 -7.21
N TRP A 222 14.80 -7.69 -7.74
CA TRP A 222 16.00 -7.23 -8.43
C TRP A 222 17.21 -7.18 -7.48
N PHE A 223 17.05 -6.65 -6.26
CA PHE A 223 18.13 -6.62 -5.27
C PHE A 223 18.56 -8.02 -4.83
N GLN A 224 17.63 -8.95 -4.62
CA GLN A 224 17.96 -10.33 -4.28
C GLN A 224 18.76 -11.03 -5.38
N ALA A 225 18.40 -10.78 -6.64
CA ALA A 225 19.15 -11.31 -7.78
C ALA A 225 20.56 -10.70 -7.88
N GLN A 226 20.72 -9.40 -7.62
CA GLN A 226 22.05 -8.76 -7.58
C GLN A 226 22.91 -9.25 -6.40
N ALA A 227 22.28 -9.65 -5.30
CA ALA A 227 22.96 -10.23 -4.14
C ALA A 227 23.24 -11.74 -4.29
N GLU A 228 22.99 -12.32 -5.47
CA GLU A 228 23.21 -13.74 -5.79
C GLU A 228 22.55 -14.70 -4.79
N VAL A 229 21.38 -14.31 -4.28
CA VAL A 229 20.63 -15.12 -3.33
C VAL A 229 20.17 -16.42 -4.01
N PRO A 230 20.47 -17.62 -3.45
CA PRO A 230 20.14 -18.89 -4.08
C PRO A 230 18.63 -18.99 -4.41
N GLY A 231 18.32 -19.26 -5.69
CA GLY A 231 16.94 -19.38 -6.16
C GLY A 231 16.21 -18.06 -6.44
N ALA A 232 16.84 -16.90 -6.18
CA ALA A 232 16.24 -15.61 -6.51
C ALA A 232 16.32 -15.33 -8.02
N THR A 233 15.21 -14.87 -8.59
CA THR A 233 15.16 -14.38 -9.97
C THR A 233 14.84 -12.89 -9.98
N ALA A 234 15.51 -12.13 -10.85
CA ALA A 234 15.24 -10.70 -11.00
C ALA A 234 13.86 -10.40 -11.61
N PHE A 235 13.21 -11.42 -12.16
CA PHE A 235 11.92 -11.32 -12.83
C PHE A 235 11.07 -12.54 -12.52
N ASP A 236 9.85 -12.29 -12.09
CA ASP A 236 8.77 -13.26 -12.01
C ASP A 236 7.65 -12.80 -12.97
N PRO A 237 7.22 -13.64 -13.94
CA PRO A 237 6.17 -13.30 -14.91
C PRO A 237 4.82 -12.90 -14.29
N GLN A 238 4.55 -13.27 -13.04
CA GLN A 238 3.30 -12.93 -12.36
C GLN A 238 3.28 -11.47 -11.89
N GLU A 239 4.43 -10.89 -11.56
CA GLU A 239 4.53 -9.55 -10.96
C GLU A 239 4.04 -8.42 -11.85
N PRO A 240 4.34 -8.40 -13.18
CA PRO A 240 3.74 -7.43 -14.09
C PRO A 240 2.22 -7.54 -14.19
N ILE A 241 1.67 -8.74 -14.04
CA ILE A 241 0.22 -8.99 -14.09
C ILE A 241 -0.44 -8.40 -12.84
N VAL A 242 0.10 -8.69 -11.65
CA VAL A 242 -0.40 -8.14 -10.39
C VAL A 242 -0.31 -6.61 -10.40
N PHE A 243 0.82 -6.06 -10.87
CA PHE A 243 0.97 -4.61 -11.05
C PHE A 243 -0.09 -4.02 -11.99
N ALA A 244 -0.33 -4.67 -13.14
CA ALA A 244 -1.35 -4.23 -14.08
C ALA A 244 -2.75 -4.26 -13.46
N VAL A 245 -3.08 -5.27 -12.63
CA VAL A 245 -4.37 -5.35 -11.91
C VAL A 245 -4.53 -4.16 -10.96
N PHE A 246 -3.53 -3.86 -10.12
CA PHE A 246 -3.56 -2.68 -9.25
C PHE A 246 -3.72 -1.39 -10.04
N LEU A 247 -2.94 -1.22 -11.11
CA LEU A 247 -2.94 -0.02 -11.94
C LEU A 247 -4.29 0.19 -12.65
N VAL A 248 -4.82 -0.85 -13.28
CA VAL A 248 -6.13 -0.81 -13.95
C VAL A 248 -7.22 -0.46 -12.96
N ALA A 249 -7.28 -1.13 -11.81
CA ALA A 249 -8.28 -0.85 -10.77
C ALA A 249 -8.20 0.61 -10.28
N LEU A 250 -6.99 1.12 -10.04
CA LEU A 250 -6.77 2.50 -9.59
C LEU A 250 -7.17 3.52 -10.67
N VAL A 251 -6.77 3.29 -11.92
CA VAL A 251 -7.12 4.15 -13.06
C VAL A 251 -8.63 4.20 -13.25
N LEU A 252 -9.32 3.06 -13.17
CA LEU A 252 -10.79 3.01 -13.28
C LEU A 252 -11.49 3.86 -12.21
N LEU A 253 -11.00 3.88 -10.98
CA LEU A 253 -11.54 4.77 -9.93
C LEU A 253 -11.17 6.23 -10.19
N LEU A 254 -9.89 6.54 -10.36
CA LEU A 254 -9.42 7.93 -10.47
C LEU A 254 -9.95 8.62 -11.74
N ALA A 255 -10.10 7.91 -12.86
CA ALA A 255 -10.68 8.44 -14.10
C ALA A 255 -12.16 8.83 -13.93
N ASN A 256 -12.87 8.20 -13.00
CA ASN A 256 -14.26 8.50 -12.69
C ASN A 256 -14.43 9.50 -11.53
N LEU A 257 -13.35 9.94 -10.89
CA LEU A 257 -13.36 10.98 -9.87
C LEU A 257 -13.33 12.36 -10.52
N SER A 258 -14.42 13.13 -10.38
CA SER A 258 -14.52 14.47 -10.98
C SER A 258 -13.83 15.55 -10.13
N GLY A 259 -12.94 16.33 -10.74
CA GLY A 259 -12.25 17.47 -10.10
C GLY A 259 -13.09 18.75 -9.96
N ARG A 260 -14.26 18.82 -10.62
CA ARG A 260 -15.21 19.93 -10.47
C ARG A 260 -16.34 19.49 -9.55
N ALA A 261 -16.73 20.35 -8.60
CA ALA A 261 -17.98 20.17 -7.89
C ALA A 261 -19.08 20.02 -8.95
N GLY A 262 -19.92 18.98 -8.82
CA GLY A 262 -21.06 18.81 -9.70
C GLY A 262 -21.89 20.08 -9.66
N GLY A 263 -21.73 20.93 -10.66
CA GLY A 263 -22.63 22.04 -10.88
C GLY A 263 -23.98 21.40 -11.13
N ALA A 264 -24.87 21.50 -10.15
CA ALA A 264 -26.28 21.30 -10.37
C ALA A 264 -26.62 22.10 -11.63
N ARG A 265 -26.97 21.41 -12.71
CA ARG A 265 -27.61 22.05 -13.85
C ARG A 265 -28.93 22.57 -13.29
N ALA A 266 -28.95 23.85 -12.94
CA ALA A 266 -30.17 24.59 -12.71
C ALA A 266 -30.94 24.59 -14.04
N HIS A 267 -31.75 23.56 -14.24
CA HIS A 267 -32.84 23.59 -15.21
C HIS A 267 -33.94 24.44 -14.59
N GLY A 268 -34.04 25.67 -15.07
CA GLY A 268 -35.04 26.63 -14.63
C GLY A 268 -34.87 27.92 -15.40
N ARG A 269 -35.04 27.88 -16.74
CA ARG A 269 -35.44 29.07 -17.48
C ARG A 269 -36.86 29.41 -17.04
N PRO A 270 -37.15 30.60 -16.48
CA PRO A 270 -38.50 31.12 -16.55
C PRO A 270 -38.77 31.40 -18.03
N ALA A 271 -39.78 30.76 -18.58
CA ALA A 271 -40.36 31.20 -19.83
C ALA A 271 -40.98 32.58 -19.59
N ASP A 272 -40.55 33.56 -20.38
CA ASP A 272 -41.32 34.78 -20.62
C ASP A 272 -42.74 34.40 -21.04
N THR A 273 -43.71 34.86 -20.28
CA THR A 273 -45.06 35.13 -20.79
C THR A 273 -45.56 36.43 -20.19
N ARG A 274 -45.43 37.49 -21.01
CA ARG A 274 -46.30 38.67 -21.20
C ARG A 274 -46.73 39.47 -19.98
#